data_AF-A0A0F2LSC5-F1
#
_entry.id   AF-A0A0F2LSC5-F1
#
_cell.length_a   1.000
_cell.length_b   1.000
_cell.length_c   1.000
_cell.angle_alpha   90.00
_cell.angle_beta   90.00
_cell.angle_gamma   90.00
#
_symmetry.space_group_name_H-M   'P 1'
#
loop_
_entity.id
_entity.type
_entity.pdbx_description
1 polymer ?
#
loop_
_entity_poly.entity_id
_entity_poly.type
_entity_poly.pdbx_seq_one_letter_code
_entity_poly.pdbx_strand_id
1 'polypeptide(L)'
;MYDVILSSDRGSFTDYNGSSVLGYVACMPYRLVPRVFMDKFFTPPMKTDKEGKAIYAPYALRKIEAVLVNSGFKVAVIPPEKLHAFARKTRVVGFTVHDPFGLNPVSAKLSFLFGGGPTWTAKFFQEFAEEVKGLKQRFGFKVIAGGPGAWELSLAKPEWIDVLFLNEAELDLPKVVKALLDNQEVPRIVHGKSPKADQIPPI
;
A
#
# COMPACT_ATOMS: atom_id res chain seq x y z
N MET A 1 -16.35 -12.90 -4.44
CA MET A 1 -15.00 -13.18 -3.92
C MET A 1 -13.99 -12.62 -4.90
N TYR A 2 -12.88 -12.08 -4.41
CA TYR A 2 -11.71 -11.59 -5.14
C TYR A 2 -10.53 -12.50 -4.83
N ASP A 3 -9.61 -12.63 -5.77
CA ASP A 3 -8.34 -13.31 -5.54
C ASP A 3 -7.39 -12.39 -4.76
N VAL A 4 -7.33 -11.13 -5.18
CA VAL A 4 -6.44 -10.11 -4.62
C VAL A 4 -7.22 -8.82 -4.38
N ILE A 5 -7.01 -8.22 -3.21
CA ILE A 5 -7.35 -6.82 -2.96
C ILE A 5 -6.06 -6.02 -2.91
N LEU A 6 -6.04 -4.89 -3.59
CA LEU A 6 -4.93 -3.95 -3.59
C LEU A 6 -5.32 -2.70 -2.78
N SER A 7 -4.41 -2.22 -1.93
CA SER A 7 -4.64 -1.03 -1.12
C SER A 7 -3.34 -0.28 -0.78
N SER A 8 -3.42 0.69 0.12
CA SER A 8 -2.29 1.45 0.67
C SER A 8 -2.73 2.19 1.92
N ASP A 9 -1.78 2.74 2.67
CA ASP A 9 -2.09 3.67 3.76
C ASP A 9 -2.75 4.96 3.22
N ARG A 10 -3.42 5.70 4.10
CA ARG A 10 -4.18 6.90 3.72
C ARG A 10 -3.33 7.96 3.00
N GLY A 11 -2.11 8.20 3.48
CA GLY A 11 -1.20 9.18 2.90
C GLY A 11 -0.79 8.80 1.49
N SER A 12 -0.59 7.51 1.24
CA SER A 12 -0.24 7.00 -0.09
C SER A 12 -1.44 6.85 -1.04
N PHE A 13 -2.66 6.71 -0.51
CA PHE A 13 -3.86 6.47 -1.32
C PHE A 13 -4.58 7.75 -1.78
N THR A 14 -4.43 8.85 -1.05
CA THR A 14 -5.10 10.13 -1.35
C THR A 14 -4.56 10.83 -2.60
N ASP A 15 -5.39 11.64 -3.26
CA ASP A 15 -5.00 12.52 -4.35
C ASP A 15 -4.52 13.90 -3.88
N TYR A 16 -4.43 14.10 -2.56
CA TYR A 16 -4.06 15.37 -1.95
C TYR A 16 -4.90 16.55 -2.46
N ASN A 17 -6.20 16.31 -2.71
CA ASN A 17 -7.14 17.28 -3.27
C ASN A 17 -6.66 17.89 -4.61
N GLY A 18 -5.90 17.11 -5.40
CA GLY A 18 -5.35 17.51 -6.69
C GLY A 18 -4.02 18.27 -6.62
N SER A 19 -3.42 18.44 -5.44
CA SER A 19 -2.14 19.15 -5.27
C SER A 19 -1.09 18.27 -4.62
N SER A 20 -0.12 17.79 -5.40
CA SER A 20 1.00 16.98 -4.90
C SER A 20 1.86 17.71 -3.87
N VAL A 21 1.87 19.05 -3.87
CA VAL A 21 2.61 19.86 -2.89
C VAL A 21 2.07 19.67 -1.48
N LEU A 22 0.77 19.40 -1.32
CA LEU A 22 0.18 19.13 0.00
C LEU A 22 0.72 17.82 0.61
N GLY A 23 1.29 16.93 -0.21
CA GLY A 23 1.99 15.73 0.25
C GLY A 23 3.21 16.01 1.11
N TYR A 24 3.90 17.14 0.93
CA TYR A 24 5.03 17.51 1.78
C TYR A 24 4.64 17.75 3.24
N VAL A 25 3.38 18.12 3.49
CA VAL A 25 2.86 18.27 4.87
C VAL A 25 2.79 16.92 5.57
N ALA A 26 2.53 15.83 4.83
CA ALA A 26 2.54 14.48 5.39
C ALA A 26 3.95 14.00 5.80
N CYS A 27 5.00 14.60 5.24
CA CYS A 27 6.38 14.31 5.60
C CYS A 27 6.84 15.02 6.90
N MET A 28 6.02 15.90 7.48
CA MET A 28 6.35 16.58 8.74
C MET A 28 5.93 15.75 9.96
N PRO A 29 6.54 15.97 11.15
CA PRO A 29 6.11 15.33 12.39
C PRO A 29 4.61 15.49 12.64
N TYR A 30 3.90 14.40 12.91
CA TYR A 30 2.43 14.43 12.96
C TYR A 30 1.91 15.39 14.04
N ARG A 31 2.70 15.67 15.09
CA ARG A 31 2.38 16.60 16.18
C ARG A 31 2.17 18.05 15.72
N LEU A 32 2.62 18.43 14.52
CA LEU A 32 2.55 19.81 14.03
C LEU A 32 1.20 20.16 13.40
N VAL A 33 0.50 19.16 12.84
CA VAL A 33 -0.77 19.35 12.14
C VAL A 33 -1.81 18.48 12.83
N PRO A 34 -2.88 19.04 13.42
CA PRO A 34 -3.89 18.23 14.07
C PRO A 34 -4.60 17.30 13.08
N ARG A 35 -4.97 16.10 13.54
CA ARG A 35 -5.60 15.03 12.74
C ARG A 35 -6.74 15.50 11.86
N VAL A 36 -7.66 16.30 12.41
CA VAL A 36 -8.83 16.80 11.68
C VAL A 36 -8.43 17.64 10.47
N PHE A 37 -7.39 18.46 10.59
CA PHE A 37 -6.88 19.23 9.46
C PHE A 37 -6.17 18.35 8.45
N MET A 38 -5.36 17.41 8.94
CA MET A 38 -4.66 16.44 8.10
C MET A 38 -5.64 15.69 7.20
N ASP A 39 -6.66 15.06 7.80
CA ASP A 39 -7.63 14.24 7.10
C ASP A 39 -8.55 15.03 6.17
N LYS A 40 -8.89 16.27 6.50
CA LYS A 40 -9.88 17.06 5.75
C LYS A 40 -9.26 17.81 4.58
N PHE A 41 -8.07 18.38 4.76
CA PHE A 41 -7.49 19.31 3.81
C PHE A 41 -6.27 18.76 3.09
N PHE A 42 -5.46 17.94 3.76
CA PHE A 42 -4.21 17.44 3.19
C PHE A 42 -4.36 16.04 2.62
N THR A 43 -5.04 15.13 3.31
CA THR A 43 -5.25 13.74 2.88
C THR A 43 -6.73 13.37 2.90
N PRO A 44 -7.57 14.02 2.06
CA PRO A 44 -8.97 13.66 1.94
C PRO A 44 -9.13 12.19 1.51
N PRO A 45 -10.15 11.48 2.02
CA PRO A 45 -10.39 10.10 1.63
C PRO A 45 -10.84 10.03 0.18
N MET A 46 -10.39 9.00 -0.54
CA MET A 46 -10.72 8.86 -1.96
C MET A 46 -12.18 8.48 -2.18
N LYS A 47 -12.75 9.04 -3.25
CA LYS A 47 -14.12 8.70 -3.69
C LYS A 47 -14.18 7.24 -4.14
N THR A 48 -15.30 6.60 -3.82
CA THR A 48 -15.56 5.20 -4.16
C THR A 48 -16.82 5.05 -5.00
N ASP A 49 -16.88 3.97 -5.76
CA ASP A 49 -18.11 3.54 -6.43
C ASP A 49 -19.14 3.00 -5.42
N LYS A 50 -20.31 2.59 -5.90
CA LYS A 50 -21.39 2.04 -5.06
C LYS A 50 -20.99 0.78 -4.31
N GLU A 51 -20.01 0.04 -4.80
CA GLU A 51 -19.53 -1.19 -4.16
C GLU A 51 -18.43 -0.92 -3.13
N GLY A 52 -17.81 0.26 -3.16
CA GLY A 52 -16.71 0.67 -2.29
C GLY A 52 -15.32 0.56 -2.94
N LYS A 53 -15.25 0.31 -4.26
CA LYS A 53 -13.99 0.31 -5.01
C LYS A 53 -13.53 1.73 -5.32
N ALA A 54 -12.23 1.93 -5.41
CA ALA A 54 -11.65 3.23 -5.72
C ALA A 54 -12.03 3.69 -7.13
N ILE A 55 -12.51 4.93 -7.27
CA ILE A 55 -12.71 5.55 -8.60
C ILE A 55 -11.34 5.96 -9.14
N TYR A 56 -10.56 6.68 -8.34
CA TYR A 56 -9.15 7.00 -8.61
C TYR A 56 -8.28 6.30 -7.57
N ALA A 57 -7.11 5.84 -8.00
CA ALA A 57 -6.15 5.17 -7.15
C ALA A 57 -4.73 5.54 -7.59
N PRO A 58 -3.73 5.40 -6.70
CA PRO A 58 -2.32 5.57 -7.05
C PRO A 58 -1.94 4.81 -8.31
N TYR A 59 -1.18 5.45 -9.19
CA TYR A 59 -0.74 4.87 -10.46
C TYR A 59 -0.10 3.49 -10.28
N ALA A 60 0.75 3.33 -9.25
CA ALA A 60 1.38 2.04 -8.93
C ALA A 60 0.36 0.93 -8.69
N LEU A 61 -0.76 1.21 -8.00
CA LEU A 61 -1.80 0.21 -7.75
C LEU A 61 -2.58 -0.10 -9.03
N ARG A 62 -2.84 0.88 -9.89
CA ARG A 62 -3.49 0.64 -11.20
C ARG A 62 -2.61 -0.18 -12.15
N LYS A 63 -1.30 0.08 -12.16
CA LYS A 63 -0.31 -0.73 -12.90
C LYS A 63 -0.34 -2.19 -12.43
N ILE A 64 -0.32 -2.41 -11.11
CA ILE A 64 -0.37 -3.77 -10.54
C ILE A 64 -1.74 -4.43 -10.73
N GLU A 65 -2.83 -3.68 -10.67
CA GLU A 65 -4.16 -4.17 -11.01
C GLU A 65 -4.19 -4.70 -12.45
N ALA A 66 -3.71 -3.91 -13.42
CA ALA A 66 -3.64 -4.32 -14.81
C ALA A 66 -2.78 -5.57 -15.02
N VAL A 67 -1.61 -5.66 -14.36
CA VAL A 67 -0.72 -6.84 -14.39
C VAL A 67 -1.46 -8.09 -13.92
N LEU A 68 -2.13 -8.02 -12.77
CA LEU A 68 -2.79 -9.17 -12.17
C LEU A 68 -4.07 -9.56 -12.93
N VAL A 69 -4.86 -8.59 -13.40
CA VAL A 69 -6.04 -8.85 -14.24
C VAL A 69 -5.66 -9.51 -15.56
N ASN A 70 -4.63 -9.03 -16.24
CA ASN A 70 -4.12 -9.66 -17.47
C ASN A 70 -3.52 -11.06 -17.22
N SER A 71 -3.11 -11.34 -15.98
CA SER A 71 -2.68 -12.68 -15.56
C SER A 71 -3.84 -13.60 -15.14
N GLY A 72 -5.10 -13.16 -15.30
CA GLY A 72 -6.30 -13.94 -15.04
C GLY A 72 -6.84 -13.88 -13.60
N PHE A 73 -6.33 -12.98 -12.75
CA PHE A 73 -6.82 -12.84 -11.38
C PHE A 73 -8.02 -11.89 -11.29
N LYS A 74 -8.93 -12.17 -10.37
CA LYS A 74 -10.01 -11.25 -10.00
C LYS A 74 -9.52 -10.28 -8.93
N VAL A 75 -9.26 -9.03 -9.33
CA VAL A 75 -8.65 -7.99 -8.49
C VAL A 75 -9.63 -6.87 -8.17
N ALA A 76 -9.45 -6.21 -7.03
CA ALA A 76 -10.08 -4.91 -6.75
C ALA A 76 -9.12 -3.99 -5.99
N VAL A 77 -9.12 -2.71 -6.36
CA VAL A 77 -8.38 -1.65 -5.65
C VAL A 77 -9.32 -0.94 -4.67
N ILE A 78 -9.01 -1.05 -3.38
CA ILE A 78 -9.88 -0.61 -2.28
C ILE A 78 -9.15 0.44 -1.44
N PRO A 79 -9.73 1.62 -1.18
CA PRO A 79 -9.16 2.60 -0.24
C PRO A 79 -9.08 2.02 1.18
N PRO A 80 -8.12 2.47 2.01
CA PRO A 80 -7.90 1.89 3.34
C PRO A 80 -9.16 1.92 4.20
N GLU A 81 -9.95 3.00 4.17
CA GLU A 81 -11.17 3.15 4.97
C GLU A 81 -12.28 2.15 4.64
N LYS A 82 -12.18 1.45 3.51
CA LYS A 82 -13.16 0.44 3.08
C LYS A 82 -12.63 -0.98 3.19
N LEU A 83 -11.37 -1.18 3.57
CA LEU A 83 -10.72 -2.48 3.53
C LEU A 83 -11.45 -3.53 4.40
N HIS A 84 -11.92 -3.15 5.59
CA HIS A 84 -12.71 -4.01 6.47
C HIS A 84 -13.90 -4.71 5.78
N ALA A 85 -14.65 -3.99 4.95
CA ALA A 85 -15.84 -4.52 4.28
C ALA A 85 -15.52 -5.60 3.21
N PHE A 86 -14.27 -5.61 2.74
CA PHE A 86 -13.81 -6.50 1.69
C PHE A 86 -12.83 -7.57 2.20
N ALA A 87 -12.27 -7.42 3.39
CA ALA A 87 -11.27 -8.35 3.95
C ALA A 87 -11.74 -9.82 3.96
N ARG A 88 -13.02 -10.07 4.28
CA ARG A 88 -13.61 -11.43 4.23
C ARG A 88 -13.86 -11.97 2.81
N LYS A 89 -13.71 -11.13 1.78
CA LYS A 89 -14.03 -11.43 0.38
C LYS A 89 -12.78 -11.70 -0.45
N THR A 90 -11.59 -11.77 0.15
CA THR A 90 -10.32 -11.99 -0.54
C THR A 90 -9.47 -13.08 0.09
N ARG A 91 -8.52 -13.61 -0.68
CA ARG A 91 -7.50 -14.56 -0.22
C ARG A 91 -6.13 -13.89 -0.04
N VAL A 92 -5.87 -12.81 -0.77
CA VAL A 92 -4.64 -12.01 -0.68
C VAL A 92 -5.00 -10.53 -0.54
N VAL A 93 -4.27 -9.83 0.31
CA VAL A 93 -4.23 -8.36 0.39
C VAL A 93 -2.82 -7.91 0.02
N GLY A 94 -2.69 -7.24 -1.11
CA GLY A 94 -1.48 -6.55 -1.52
C GLY A 94 -1.57 -5.07 -1.17
N PHE A 95 -0.49 -4.44 -0.73
CA PHE A 95 -0.46 -2.99 -0.59
C PHE A 95 0.88 -2.40 -0.98
N THR A 96 0.82 -1.16 -1.47
CA THR A 96 2.01 -0.34 -1.71
C THR A 96 2.32 0.50 -0.48
N VAL A 97 3.60 0.66 -0.15
CA VAL A 97 4.09 1.57 0.89
C VAL A 97 5.05 2.59 0.30
N HIS A 98 4.98 3.82 0.80
CA HIS A 98 5.86 4.90 0.35
C HIS A 98 6.96 5.25 1.35
N ASP A 99 6.61 5.44 2.62
CA ASP A 99 7.51 5.93 3.66
C ASP A 99 7.04 5.45 5.06
N PRO A 100 7.00 4.13 5.30
CA PRO A 100 6.34 3.54 6.46
C PRO A 100 6.96 3.91 7.81
N PHE A 101 8.24 4.26 7.86
CA PHE A 101 8.98 4.66 9.06
C PHE A 101 9.46 6.12 9.02
N GLY A 102 9.14 6.88 7.98
CA GLY A 102 9.55 8.29 7.87
C GLY A 102 11.02 8.47 7.54
N LEU A 103 11.67 7.46 6.96
CA LEU A 103 13.12 7.43 6.72
C LEU A 103 13.50 8.01 5.35
N ASN A 104 12.54 8.23 4.46
CA ASN A 104 12.82 8.84 3.17
C ASN A 104 13.45 10.25 3.33
N PRO A 105 14.34 10.69 2.41
CA PRO A 105 15.13 11.90 2.60
C PRO A 105 14.34 13.16 2.92
N VAL A 106 13.14 13.32 2.34
CA VAL A 106 12.26 14.48 2.61
C VAL A 106 11.68 14.41 4.02
N SER A 107 11.09 13.27 4.39
CA SER A 107 10.52 13.02 5.71
C SER A 107 11.55 13.12 6.83
N ALA A 108 12.72 12.51 6.64
CA ALA A 108 13.82 12.58 7.60
C ALA A 108 14.31 14.03 7.79
N LYS A 109 14.50 14.78 6.69
CA LYS A 109 14.94 16.19 6.75
C LYS A 109 13.90 17.09 7.42
N LEU A 110 12.62 16.98 7.03
CA LEU A 110 11.56 17.80 7.62
C LEU A 110 11.31 17.43 9.08
N SER A 111 11.35 16.14 9.43
CA SER A 111 11.30 15.69 10.82
C SER A 111 12.43 16.33 11.62
N PHE A 112 13.67 16.22 11.16
CA PHE A 112 14.82 16.84 11.82
C PHE A 112 14.66 18.36 11.99
N LEU A 113 14.31 19.08 10.91
CA LEU A 113 14.18 20.54 10.92
C LEU A 113 13.14 21.03 11.94
N PHE A 114 12.06 20.28 12.11
CA PHE A 114 10.98 20.64 13.03
C PHE A 114 11.11 20.02 14.42
N GLY A 115 12.30 19.56 14.82
CA GLY A 115 12.58 19.08 16.18
C GLY A 115 12.27 17.59 16.39
N GLY A 116 12.31 16.80 15.32
CA GLY A 116 12.14 15.36 15.32
C GLY A 116 10.72 14.86 15.55
N GLY A 117 10.62 13.53 15.57
CA GLY A 117 9.39 12.78 15.83
C GLY A 117 8.83 12.06 14.60
N PRO A 118 7.92 11.11 14.82
CA PRO A 118 7.25 10.37 13.75
C PRO A 118 6.45 11.30 12.84
N THR A 119 6.57 11.09 11.54
CA THR A 119 5.87 11.85 10.49
C THR A 119 4.42 11.40 10.35
N TRP A 120 3.61 12.18 9.63
CA TRP A 120 2.28 11.74 9.24
C TRP A 120 2.30 10.51 8.33
N THR A 121 3.29 10.38 7.42
CA THR A 121 3.47 9.17 6.59
C THR A 121 3.67 7.92 7.46
N ALA A 122 4.57 7.97 8.44
CA ALA A 122 4.79 6.87 9.38
C ALA A 122 3.54 6.59 10.23
N LYS A 123 2.83 7.64 10.65
CA LYS A 123 1.58 7.50 11.44
C LYS A 123 0.46 6.83 10.64
N PHE A 124 0.26 7.21 9.38
CA PHE A 124 -0.75 6.57 8.52
C PHE A 124 -0.41 5.11 8.25
N PHE A 125 0.85 4.80 8.00
CA PHE A 125 1.26 3.42 7.82
C PHE A 125 1.06 2.60 9.10
N GLN A 126 1.41 3.14 10.27
CA GLN A 126 1.19 2.46 11.55
C GLN A 126 -0.29 2.09 11.73
N GLU A 127 -1.21 3.03 11.55
CA GLU A 127 -2.65 2.80 11.70
C GLU A 127 -3.17 1.77 10.68
N PHE A 128 -2.73 1.88 9.42
CA PHE A 128 -3.08 0.93 8.37
C PHE A 128 -2.54 -0.48 8.68
N ALA A 129 -1.30 -0.60 9.16
CA ALA A 129 -0.70 -1.87 9.54
C ALA A 129 -1.44 -2.54 10.71
N GLU A 130 -1.86 -1.77 11.71
CA GLU A 130 -2.68 -2.26 12.82
C GLU A 130 -4.02 -2.81 12.32
N GLU A 131 -4.69 -2.10 11.42
CA GLU A 131 -5.94 -2.57 10.79
C GLU A 131 -5.72 -3.86 9.98
N VAL A 132 -4.76 -3.88 9.06
CA VAL A 132 -4.49 -5.06 8.21
C VAL A 132 -4.11 -6.27 9.05
N LYS A 133 -3.29 -6.10 10.09
CA LYS A 133 -2.92 -7.16 11.02
C LYS A 133 -4.14 -7.75 11.72
N GLY A 134 -5.03 -6.90 12.24
CA GLY A 134 -6.27 -7.34 12.89
C GLY A 134 -7.20 -8.08 11.92
N LEU A 135 -7.35 -7.56 10.70
CA LEU A 135 -8.15 -8.19 9.65
C LEU A 135 -7.56 -9.54 9.22
N LYS A 136 -6.23 -9.64 9.07
CA LYS A 136 -5.54 -10.89 8.74
C LYS A 136 -5.76 -11.94 9.81
N GLN A 137 -5.60 -11.58 11.09
CA GLN A 137 -5.86 -12.50 12.20
C GLN A 137 -7.30 -13.01 12.20
N ARG A 138 -8.26 -12.17 11.83
CA ARG A 138 -9.69 -12.51 11.80
C ARG A 138 -10.09 -13.37 10.61
N PHE A 139 -9.50 -13.14 9.42
CA PHE A 139 -9.98 -13.72 8.16
C PHE A 139 -8.98 -14.63 7.45
N GLY A 140 -7.72 -14.68 7.90
CA GLY A 140 -6.72 -15.64 7.42
C GLY A 140 -6.16 -15.40 6.02
N PHE A 141 -6.36 -14.22 5.42
CA PHE A 141 -5.77 -13.89 4.11
C PHE A 141 -4.25 -13.72 4.18
N LYS A 142 -3.58 -13.87 3.03
CA LYS A 142 -2.15 -13.58 2.88
C LYS A 142 -1.91 -12.11 2.60
N VAL A 143 -0.77 -11.59 3.04
CA VAL A 143 -0.37 -10.18 2.93
C VAL A 143 0.91 -10.07 2.11
N ILE A 144 0.84 -9.24 1.07
CA ILE A 144 2.00 -8.82 0.28
C ILE A 144 2.19 -7.31 0.47
N ALA A 145 3.40 -6.89 0.83
CA ALA A 145 3.77 -5.48 0.85
C ALA A 145 4.80 -5.19 -0.22
N GLY A 146 4.66 -4.09 -0.94
CA GLY A 146 5.63 -3.65 -1.94
C GLY A 146 5.65 -2.13 -2.08
N GLY A 147 6.23 -1.64 -3.17
CA GLY A 147 6.32 -0.20 -3.43
C GLY A 147 7.64 0.43 -2.98
N PRO A 148 7.82 1.73 -3.24
CA PRO A 148 9.12 2.40 -3.09
C PRO A 148 9.63 2.44 -1.65
N GLY A 149 8.75 2.39 -0.64
CA GLY A 149 9.12 2.35 0.78
C GLY A 149 9.32 0.94 1.34
N ALA A 150 9.21 -0.11 0.53
CA ALA A 150 9.23 -1.49 1.01
C ALA A 150 10.57 -1.88 1.65
N TRP A 151 11.67 -1.23 1.24
CA TRP A 151 13.00 -1.45 1.84
C TRP A 151 13.02 -1.11 3.33
N GLU A 152 12.24 -0.13 3.80
CA GLU A 152 12.15 0.21 5.22
C GLU A 152 11.59 -0.97 6.02
N LEU A 153 10.54 -1.62 5.51
CA LEU A 153 9.95 -2.82 6.14
C LEU A 153 10.91 -4.01 6.17
N SER A 154 11.89 -4.06 5.26
CA SER A 154 12.92 -5.11 5.25
C SER A 154 13.86 -5.02 6.47
N LEU A 155 13.96 -3.85 7.10
CA LEU A 155 14.72 -3.63 8.33
C LEU A 155 14.02 -4.27 9.54
N ALA A 156 12.69 -4.13 9.61
CA ALA A 156 11.88 -4.62 10.73
C ALA A 156 11.38 -6.07 10.55
N LYS A 157 11.23 -6.54 9.30
CA LYS A 157 10.75 -7.87 8.93
C LYS A 157 9.46 -8.27 9.68
N PRO A 158 8.39 -7.47 9.59
CA PRO A 158 7.16 -7.70 10.35
C PRO A 158 6.53 -9.06 10.00
N GLU A 159 6.27 -9.89 11.02
CA GLU A 159 5.80 -11.26 10.83
C GLU A 159 4.41 -11.38 10.20
N TRP A 160 3.59 -10.33 10.29
CA TRP A 160 2.24 -10.31 9.72
C TRP A 160 2.26 -10.13 8.19
N ILE A 161 3.39 -9.74 7.59
CA ILE A 161 3.59 -9.66 6.14
C ILE A 161 4.14 -11.01 5.67
N ASP A 162 3.40 -11.74 4.83
CA ASP A 162 3.84 -13.05 4.34
C ASP A 162 4.94 -12.89 3.28
N VAL A 163 4.80 -11.89 2.41
CA VAL A 163 5.79 -11.58 1.36
C VAL A 163 6.06 -10.08 1.31
N LEU A 164 7.31 -9.70 1.52
CA LEU A 164 7.83 -8.38 1.20
C LEU A 164 8.42 -8.40 -0.21
N PHE A 165 7.83 -7.62 -1.10
CA PHE A 165 8.20 -7.55 -2.50
C PHE A 165 9.04 -6.30 -2.75
N LEU A 166 10.29 -6.51 -3.15
CA LEU A 166 11.26 -5.47 -3.45
C LEU A 166 11.48 -5.37 -4.96
N ASN A 167 11.86 -4.18 -5.42
CA ASN A 167 12.04 -3.82 -6.84
C ASN A 167 10.71 -3.83 -7.64
N GLU A 168 10.78 -4.07 -8.95
CA GLU A 168 9.64 -4.06 -9.88
C GLU A 168 8.83 -5.36 -9.80
N ALA A 169 7.50 -5.28 -9.84
CA ALA A 169 6.61 -6.40 -9.54
C ALA A 169 5.98 -7.06 -10.76
N GLU A 170 6.01 -6.42 -11.92
CA GLU A 170 5.18 -6.72 -13.08
C GLU A 170 5.33 -8.16 -13.58
N LEU A 171 6.56 -8.68 -13.59
CA LEU A 171 6.84 -10.03 -14.13
C LEU A 171 6.64 -11.16 -13.12
N ASP A 172 6.92 -10.91 -11.85
CA ASP A 172 7.08 -11.96 -10.85
C ASP A 172 5.95 -11.96 -9.81
N LEU A 173 5.25 -10.82 -9.60
CA LEU A 173 4.11 -10.76 -8.70
C LEU A 173 2.96 -11.71 -9.10
N PRO A 174 2.59 -11.90 -10.37
CA PRO A 174 1.58 -12.90 -10.75
C PRO A 174 1.93 -14.31 -10.28
N LYS A 175 3.20 -14.70 -10.35
CA LYS A 175 3.70 -16.02 -9.91
C LYS A 175 3.62 -16.15 -8.40
N VAL A 176 4.02 -15.10 -7.67
CA VAL A 176 3.92 -15.04 -6.20
C VAL A 176 2.47 -15.14 -5.74
N VAL A 177 1.57 -14.37 -6.36
CA VAL A 177 0.14 -14.43 -6.07
C VAL A 177 -0.39 -15.84 -6.33
N LYS A 178 -0.08 -16.43 -7.49
CA LYS A 178 -0.50 -17.80 -7.81
C LYS A 178 -0.04 -18.80 -6.75
N ALA A 179 1.23 -18.77 -6.38
CA ALA A 179 1.80 -19.65 -5.36
C ALA A 179 1.09 -19.50 -4.01
N LEU A 180 0.84 -18.27 -3.55
CA LEU A 180 0.10 -18.02 -2.30
C LEU A 180 -1.35 -18.53 -2.36
N LEU A 181 -2.04 -18.36 -3.50
CA LEU A 181 -3.40 -18.84 -3.70
C LEU A 181 -3.49 -20.37 -3.74
N ASP A 182 -2.41 -21.03 -4.18
CA ASP A 182 -2.27 -22.49 -4.24
C ASP A 182 -1.65 -23.07 -2.96
N ASN A 183 -1.44 -22.25 -1.91
CA ASN A 183 -0.80 -22.61 -0.64
C ASN A 183 0.62 -23.20 -0.79
N GLN A 184 1.35 -22.79 -1.83
CA GLN A 184 2.75 -23.15 -2.01
C GLN A 184 3.65 -22.26 -1.13
N GLU A 185 4.83 -22.77 -0.78
CA GLU A 185 5.83 -21.97 -0.08
C GLU A 185 6.36 -20.86 -0.98
N VAL A 186 6.44 -19.64 -0.42
CA VAL A 186 6.99 -18.46 -1.09
C VAL A 186 8.02 -17.83 -0.15
N PRO A 187 9.19 -17.39 -0.66
CA PRO A 187 10.15 -16.65 0.15
C PRO A 187 9.50 -15.42 0.80
N ARG A 188 9.84 -15.15 2.07
CA ARG A 188 9.35 -13.96 2.79
C ARG A 188 9.80 -12.64 2.16
N ILE A 189 10.90 -12.65 1.41
CA ILE A 189 11.37 -11.51 0.65
C ILE A 189 11.56 -11.97 -0.80
N VAL A 190 10.90 -11.29 -1.73
CA VAL A 190 11.01 -11.52 -3.17
C VAL A 190 11.61 -10.29 -3.81
N HIS A 191 12.64 -10.47 -4.62
CA HIS A 191 13.22 -9.42 -5.45
C HIS A 191 12.74 -9.61 -6.88
N GLY A 192 11.87 -8.70 -7.35
CA GLY A 192 11.37 -8.78 -8.71
C GLY A 192 12.34 -8.22 -9.75
N LYS A 193 12.12 -8.63 -11.00
CA LYS A 193 12.94 -8.25 -12.16
C LYS A 193 12.32 -7.06 -12.88
N SER A 194 13.18 -6.19 -13.42
CA SER A 194 12.74 -5.07 -14.25
C SER A 194 12.10 -5.59 -15.55
N PRO A 195 10.84 -5.21 -15.84
CA PRO A 195 10.21 -5.52 -17.11
C PRO A 195 10.77 -4.65 -18.25
N LYS A 196 10.67 -5.15 -19.47
CA LYS A 196 10.68 -4.30 -20.68
C LYS A 196 9.33 -3.61 -20.84
N ALA A 197 9.30 -2.49 -21.58
CA ALA A 197 8.08 -1.70 -21.74
C ALA A 197 6.91 -2.49 -22.37
N ASP A 198 7.19 -3.39 -23.31
CA ASP A 198 6.21 -4.28 -23.97
C ASP A 198 5.68 -5.40 -23.06
N GLN A 199 6.31 -5.61 -21.89
CA GLN A 199 5.88 -6.58 -20.89
C GLN A 199 5.00 -5.95 -19.80
N ILE A 200 4.80 -4.63 -19.84
CA ILE A 200 3.89 -3.92 -18.93
C ILE A 200 2.56 -3.74 -19.66
N PRO A 201 1.45 -4.31 -19.14
CA PRO A 201 0.17 -4.13 -19.77
C PRO A 201 -0.33 -2.68 -19.63
N PRO A 202 -1.14 -2.19 -20.59
CA PRO A 202 -1.83 -0.91 -20.45
C PRO A 202 -2.83 -0.95 -19.28
N ILE A 203 -3.11 0.22 -18.72
CA ILE A 203 -4.09 0.46 -17.65
C ILE A 203 -5.44 0.86 -18.26
#